data_AF-A0A378ZSA1-F1
#
_entry.id   AF-A0A378ZSA1-F1
#
_cell.length_a   1.000
_cell.length_b   1.000
_cell.length_c   1.000
_cell.angle_alpha   90.00
_cell.angle_beta   90.00
_cell.angle_gamma   90.00
#
_symmetry.space_group_name_H-M   'P 1'
#
loop_
_entity.id
_entity.type
_entity.pdbx_description
1 polymer ?
#
loop_
_entity_poly.entity_id
_entity_poly.type
_entity_poly.pdbx_seq_one_letter_code
_entity_poly.pdbx_strand_id
1 'polypeptide(L)'
;MPANPTPIRPVIPANFLLGTLRLANNAGQYSIEDGQFPSLYFIDNVVNFIRYRPLHRDGFLISEKAGREVYMYAGQWNDALTIQANLAANTIYSVQLGNNKTTINANLLASQANQMSTQQLNTFNAANNPIPMGQNTVYINAGPLQGLFFGGSATATNNKYQPLNMLDLDLANINTTTGAHWGHSVAMPQSITSFYESRFPGLMTALLQAGQSKQELTIPLPSTGRSLSIPIRSNVQYFPRTMFDSSAEQQSFLMTMIRSFS
;
A
#
# COMPACT_ATOMS: atom_id res chain seq x y z
N MET A 1 -25.40 6.15 11.11
CA MET A 1 -23.96 5.84 10.93
C MET A 1 -23.72 4.48 11.56
N PRO A 2 -23.15 3.49 10.84
CA PRO A 2 -22.72 2.26 11.49
C PRO A 2 -21.70 2.63 12.57
N ALA A 3 -21.83 2.06 13.77
CA ALA A 3 -20.90 2.31 14.85
C ALA A 3 -19.51 1.77 14.47
N ASN A 4 -18.54 2.63 14.19
CA ASN A 4 -17.14 2.22 14.06
C ASN A 4 -16.67 1.78 15.44
N PRO A 5 -16.40 0.48 15.67
CA PRO A 5 -16.03 0.00 16.99
C PRO A 5 -14.72 0.68 17.39
N THR A 6 -14.76 1.32 18.54
CA THR A 6 -13.54 1.50 19.34
C THR A 6 -13.55 0.33 20.33
N PRO A 7 -12.46 -0.45 20.41
CA PRO A 7 -11.18 -0.29 19.71
C PRO A 7 -11.23 -0.72 18.24
N ILE A 8 -10.26 -0.22 17.47
CA ILE A 8 -9.90 -0.71 16.13
C ILE A 8 -9.73 -2.23 16.20
N ARG A 9 -10.15 -2.96 15.16
CA ARG A 9 -9.96 -4.41 15.14
C ARG A 9 -8.48 -4.75 15.33
N PRO A 10 -8.13 -5.70 16.23
CA PRO A 10 -6.74 -6.10 16.43
C PRO A 10 -6.08 -6.51 15.11
N VAL A 11 -4.92 -5.91 14.79
CA VAL A 11 -4.09 -6.45 13.71
C VAL A 11 -3.34 -7.67 14.19
N ILE A 12 -3.50 -8.76 13.47
CA ILE A 12 -2.73 -9.97 13.64
C ILE A 12 -1.51 -9.86 12.72
N PRO A 13 -0.27 -9.76 13.22
CA PRO A 13 0.92 -9.58 12.37
C PRO A 13 1.06 -10.64 11.28
N ALA A 14 0.64 -11.88 11.56
CA ALA A 14 0.62 -12.96 10.58
C ALA A 14 -0.31 -12.71 9.38
N ASN A 15 -1.20 -11.73 9.44
CA ASN A 15 -2.09 -11.32 8.36
C ASN A 15 -1.53 -10.14 7.54
N PHE A 16 -0.33 -9.63 7.85
CA PHE A 16 0.35 -8.64 7.00
C PHE A 16 0.86 -9.31 5.72
N LEU A 17 0.18 -9.10 4.60
CA LEU A 17 0.48 -9.82 3.34
C LEU A 17 1.22 -9.00 2.31
N LEU A 18 1.03 -7.67 2.32
CA LEU A 18 1.71 -6.76 1.42
C LEU A 18 1.69 -5.34 1.99
N GLY A 19 2.63 -4.52 1.55
CA GLY A 19 2.53 -3.08 1.69
C GLY A 19 2.64 -2.38 0.35
N THR A 20 2.53 -1.06 0.38
CA THR A 20 2.67 -0.25 -0.84
C THR A 20 3.56 0.96 -0.62
N LEU A 21 4.42 1.23 -1.61
CA LEU A 21 5.39 2.33 -1.65
C LEU A 21 5.17 3.21 -2.88
N ARG A 22 5.39 4.51 -2.75
CA ARG A 22 5.52 5.43 -3.87
C ARG A 22 6.89 5.31 -4.50
N LEU A 23 6.92 5.33 -5.83
CA LEU A 23 8.14 5.37 -6.61
C LEU A 23 8.21 6.67 -7.39
N ALA A 24 9.36 7.33 -7.33
CA ALA A 24 9.70 8.36 -8.30
C ALA A 24 10.08 7.66 -9.61
N ASN A 25 9.71 8.30 -10.73
CA ASN A 25 10.07 7.83 -12.06
C ASN A 25 10.82 8.94 -12.79
N ASN A 26 12.11 8.70 -13.08
CA ASN A 26 12.92 9.58 -13.90
C ASN A 26 13.25 8.87 -15.22
N ALA A 27 12.51 9.20 -16.28
CA ALA A 27 12.69 8.63 -17.62
C ALA A 27 12.72 7.08 -17.69
N GLY A 28 11.91 6.41 -16.85
CA GLY A 28 11.83 4.94 -16.77
C GLY A 28 12.78 4.31 -15.75
N GLN A 29 13.59 5.10 -15.07
CA GLN A 29 14.37 4.67 -13.91
C GLN A 29 13.57 4.96 -12.64
N TYR A 30 13.21 3.89 -11.93
CA TYR A 30 12.41 3.98 -10.72
C TYR A 30 13.29 4.04 -9.47
N SER A 31 12.89 4.85 -8.51
CA SER A 31 13.49 4.90 -7.17
C SER A 31 12.39 5.06 -6.12
N ILE A 32 12.64 4.60 -4.89
CA ILE A 32 11.69 4.77 -3.80
C ILE A 32 11.66 6.25 -3.40
N GLU A 33 10.47 6.86 -3.35
CA GLU A 33 10.35 8.26 -2.90
C GLU A 33 10.78 8.41 -1.43
N ASP A 34 11.47 9.50 -1.14
CA ASP A 34 11.84 9.86 0.23
C ASP A 34 10.64 10.43 1.02
N GLY A 35 10.75 10.45 2.34
CA GLY A 35 9.75 11.09 3.21
C GLY A 35 8.36 10.43 3.22
N GLN A 36 8.22 9.20 2.73
CA GLN A 36 6.97 8.45 2.77
C GLN A 36 6.90 7.47 3.94
N PHE A 37 5.68 7.16 4.38
CA PHE A 37 5.40 5.98 5.21
C PHE A 37 4.61 4.96 4.37
N PRO A 38 5.18 3.79 4.06
CA PRO A 38 4.48 2.77 3.29
C PRO A 38 3.15 2.38 3.93
N SER A 39 2.12 2.17 3.12
CA SER A 39 0.86 1.65 3.63
C SER A 39 0.98 0.15 3.89
N LEU A 40 0.28 -0.35 4.92
CA LEU A 40 0.28 -1.75 5.32
C LEU A 40 -1.10 -2.36 5.07
N TYR A 41 -1.15 -3.59 4.59
CA TYR A 41 -2.40 -4.29 4.29
C TYR A 41 -2.45 -5.61 5.05
N PHE A 42 -3.43 -5.71 5.94
CA PHE A 42 -3.71 -6.91 6.72
C PHE A 42 -4.98 -7.56 6.20
N ILE A 43 -4.87 -8.82 5.79
CA ILE A 43 -5.97 -9.57 5.19
C ILE A 43 -6.04 -10.94 5.84
N ASP A 44 -7.23 -11.34 6.28
CA ASP A 44 -7.47 -12.66 6.86
C ASP A 44 -8.25 -13.59 5.91
N ASN A 45 -8.57 -14.81 6.39
CA ASN A 45 -9.29 -15.81 5.59
C ASN A 45 -10.81 -15.58 5.55
N VAL A 46 -11.34 -14.67 6.37
CA VAL A 46 -12.77 -14.30 6.36
C VAL A 46 -12.98 -12.96 5.65
N VAL A 47 -12.08 -12.64 4.72
CA VAL A 47 -12.10 -11.47 3.84
C VAL A 47 -12.15 -10.12 4.56
N ASN A 48 -11.64 -10.06 5.79
CA ASN A 48 -11.43 -8.78 6.46
C ASN A 48 -10.20 -8.11 5.90
N PHE A 49 -10.34 -6.83 5.57
CA PHE A 49 -9.29 -6.04 4.94
C PHE A 49 -9.04 -4.80 5.77
N ILE A 50 -7.85 -4.72 6.38
CA ILE A 50 -7.42 -3.56 7.15
C ILE A 50 -6.25 -2.91 6.41
N ARG A 51 -6.39 -1.62 6.09
CA ARG A 51 -5.32 -0.83 5.49
C ARG A 51 -4.88 0.26 6.45
N TYR A 52 -3.60 0.28 6.75
CA TYR A 52 -2.96 1.38 7.46
C TYR A 52 -2.36 2.33 6.45
N ARG A 53 -2.82 3.58 6.45
CA ARG A 53 -2.27 4.67 5.66
C ARG A 53 -1.66 5.70 6.63
N PRO A 54 -0.41 5.46 7.08
CA PRO A 54 0.18 6.23 8.17
C PRO A 54 0.53 7.68 7.81
N LEU A 55 0.79 7.99 6.53
CA LEU A 55 1.04 9.36 6.05
C LEU A 55 0.32 9.61 4.73
N HIS A 56 -0.47 10.67 4.68
CA HIS A 56 -1.17 11.12 3.47
C HIS A 56 -1.53 12.60 3.59
N ARG A 57 -1.80 13.28 2.46
CA ARG A 57 -2.28 14.67 2.47
C ARG A 57 -3.57 14.85 3.28
N ASP A 58 -4.47 13.87 3.24
CA ASP A 58 -5.72 13.88 4.05
C ASP A 58 -5.51 13.32 5.46
N GLY A 59 -4.30 12.93 5.82
CA GLY A 59 -3.94 12.49 7.16
C GLY A 59 -3.89 10.97 7.37
N PHE A 60 -3.54 10.62 8.61
CA PHE A 60 -3.47 9.27 9.13
C PHE A 60 -4.85 8.60 9.07
N LEU A 61 -4.88 7.35 8.62
CA LEU A 61 -6.10 6.56 8.51
C LEU A 61 -5.79 5.08 8.74
N ILE A 62 -6.60 4.46 9.59
CA ILE A 62 -6.80 3.02 9.61
C ILE A 62 -8.15 2.75 8.99
N SER A 63 -8.21 2.12 7.82
CA SER A 63 -9.47 1.76 7.20
C SER A 63 -9.75 0.28 7.35
N GLU A 64 -10.97 -0.04 7.77
CA GLU A 64 -11.49 -1.41 7.84
C GLU A 64 -12.58 -1.56 6.80
N LYS A 65 -12.38 -2.49 5.88
CA LYS A 65 -13.36 -2.87 4.85
C LYS A 65 -13.55 -4.37 4.87
N ALA A 66 -14.77 -4.82 4.65
CA ALA A 66 -15.07 -6.23 4.40
C ALA A 66 -15.13 -6.48 2.88
N GLY A 67 -14.83 -7.71 2.46
CA GLY A 67 -15.12 -8.17 1.11
C GLY A 67 -14.38 -7.39 0.03
N ARG A 68 -13.04 -7.44 0.04
CA ARG A 68 -12.20 -6.82 -0.99
C ARG A 68 -11.63 -7.86 -1.93
N GLU A 69 -11.64 -7.58 -3.21
CA GLU A 69 -10.87 -8.31 -4.22
C GLU A 69 -9.61 -7.50 -4.55
N VAL A 70 -8.45 -8.14 -4.49
CA VAL A 70 -7.16 -7.47 -4.66
C VAL A 70 -6.56 -7.83 -6.01
N TYR A 71 -6.07 -6.80 -6.70
CA TYR A 71 -5.30 -6.87 -7.92
C TYR A 71 -4.00 -6.06 -7.78
N MET A 72 -3.02 -6.47 -8.57
CA MET A 72 -1.88 -5.65 -8.95
C MET A 72 -2.08 -5.19 -10.39
N TYR A 73 -1.75 -3.95 -10.72
CA TYR A 73 -1.85 -3.47 -12.11
C TYR A 73 -0.70 -2.55 -12.51
N ALA A 74 -0.38 -2.53 -13.79
CA ALA A 74 0.55 -1.60 -14.44
C ALA A 74 -0.15 -0.95 -15.64
N GLY A 75 0.27 0.25 -16.02
CA GLY A 75 -0.36 1.04 -17.10
C GLY A 75 -1.30 2.12 -16.57
N GLN A 76 -2.24 2.54 -17.42
CA GLN A 76 -3.13 3.68 -17.16
C GLN A 76 -4.48 3.20 -16.63
N TRP A 77 -4.63 3.19 -15.31
CA TRP A 77 -5.93 2.97 -14.67
C TRP A 77 -6.88 4.14 -14.93
N ASN A 78 -8.05 3.83 -15.46
CA ASN A 78 -9.16 4.75 -15.59
C ASN A 78 -10.23 4.42 -14.53
N ASP A 79 -10.38 5.32 -13.55
CA ASP A 79 -11.33 5.18 -12.43
C ASP A 79 -12.79 5.42 -12.82
N ALA A 80 -13.05 5.93 -14.03
CA ALA A 80 -14.38 6.00 -14.62
C ALA A 80 -14.80 4.67 -15.29
N LEU A 81 -13.96 3.63 -15.26
CA LEU A 81 -14.21 2.33 -15.86
C LEU A 81 -14.13 1.21 -14.82
N THR A 82 -14.85 0.12 -15.06
CA THR A 82 -14.67 -1.12 -14.28
C THR A 82 -13.31 -1.75 -14.61
N ILE A 83 -12.89 -2.73 -13.80
CA ILE A 83 -11.67 -3.49 -14.10
C ILE A 83 -11.76 -4.21 -15.45
N GLN A 84 -12.91 -4.83 -15.76
CA GLN A 84 -13.11 -5.53 -17.03
C GLN A 84 -13.03 -4.57 -18.22
N ALA A 85 -13.56 -3.35 -18.08
CA ALA A 85 -13.47 -2.33 -19.13
C ALA A 85 -12.04 -1.81 -19.33
N ASN A 86 -11.26 -1.61 -18.26
CA ASN A 86 -9.84 -1.28 -18.37
C ASN A 86 -9.04 -2.40 -19.07
N LEU A 87 -9.33 -3.66 -18.75
CA LEU A 87 -8.69 -4.81 -19.40
C LEU A 87 -9.06 -4.93 -20.87
N ALA A 88 -10.35 -4.77 -21.22
CA ALA A 88 -10.81 -4.80 -22.60
C ALA A 88 -10.22 -3.66 -23.45
N ALA A 89 -10.02 -2.49 -22.83
CA ALA A 89 -9.38 -1.34 -23.47
C ALA A 89 -7.86 -1.50 -23.60
N ASN A 90 -7.26 -2.54 -23.02
CA ASN A 90 -5.81 -2.75 -22.97
C ASN A 90 -5.02 -1.57 -22.39
N THR A 91 -5.64 -0.79 -21.49
CA THR A 91 -4.97 0.35 -20.83
C THR A 91 -4.14 -0.10 -19.63
N ILE A 92 -4.45 -1.27 -19.07
CA ILE A 92 -3.71 -1.88 -17.97
C ILE A 92 -3.30 -3.32 -18.28
N TYR A 93 -2.18 -3.72 -17.69
CA TYR A 93 -1.87 -5.12 -17.39
C TYR A 93 -2.22 -5.37 -15.92
N SER A 94 -2.79 -6.53 -15.58
CA SER A 94 -3.14 -6.84 -14.20
C SER A 94 -2.87 -8.28 -13.80
N VAL A 95 -2.60 -8.49 -12.52
CA VAL A 95 -2.55 -9.79 -11.85
C VAL A 95 -3.61 -9.79 -10.75
N GLN A 96 -4.54 -10.73 -10.81
CA GLN A 96 -5.50 -10.95 -9.73
C GLN A 96 -4.81 -11.67 -8.57
N LEU A 97 -4.86 -11.09 -7.37
CA LEU A 97 -4.31 -11.72 -6.17
C LEU A 97 -5.36 -12.52 -5.41
N GLY A 98 -6.62 -12.10 -5.40
CA GLY A 98 -7.70 -12.78 -4.67
C GLY A 98 -8.33 -11.91 -3.59
N ASN A 99 -9.21 -12.52 -2.78
CA ASN A 99 -9.96 -11.82 -1.72
C ASN A 99 -9.67 -12.29 -0.29
N ASN A 100 -8.86 -13.33 -0.12
CA ASN A 100 -8.56 -13.92 1.18
C ASN A 100 -7.06 -14.18 1.32
N LYS A 101 -6.62 -14.33 2.57
CA LYS A 101 -5.21 -14.52 2.91
C LYS A 101 -4.52 -15.64 2.14
N THR A 102 -5.11 -16.84 2.11
CA THR A 102 -4.52 -18.00 1.45
C THR A 102 -4.29 -17.74 -0.04
N THR A 103 -5.31 -17.27 -0.75
CA THR A 103 -5.24 -17.03 -2.20
C THR A 103 -4.28 -15.89 -2.53
N ILE A 104 -4.34 -14.78 -1.79
CA ILE A 104 -3.46 -13.62 -2.00
C ILE A 104 -2.00 -14.01 -1.80
N ASN A 105 -1.68 -14.72 -0.72
CA ASN A 105 -0.32 -15.16 -0.46
C ASN A 105 0.19 -16.12 -1.55
N ALA A 106 -0.62 -17.07 -1.99
CA ALA A 106 -0.25 -17.99 -3.07
C ALA A 106 0.04 -17.25 -4.38
N ASN A 107 -0.81 -16.29 -4.76
CA ASN A 107 -0.64 -15.54 -6.01
C ASN A 107 0.51 -14.52 -5.94
N LEU A 108 0.79 -13.94 -4.78
CA LEU A 108 2.00 -13.13 -4.56
C LEU A 108 3.27 -13.98 -4.73
N LEU A 109 3.31 -15.20 -4.20
CA LEU A 109 4.44 -16.12 -4.39
C LEU A 109 4.58 -16.55 -5.85
N ALA A 110 3.48 -16.90 -6.52
CA ALA A 110 3.48 -17.24 -7.94
C ALA A 110 4.00 -16.08 -8.82
N SER A 111 3.69 -14.84 -8.43
CA SER A 111 4.18 -13.62 -9.11
C SER A 111 5.69 -13.40 -8.99
N GLN A 112 6.40 -14.21 -8.19
CA GLN A 112 7.87 -14.17 -8.06
C GLN A 112 8.59 -15.13 -9.01
N ALA A 113 7.87 -15.82 -9.89
CA ALA A 113 8.42 -16.83 -10.80
C ALA A 113 9.52 -16.26 -11.72
N ASN A 114 9.34 -15.04 -12.24
CA ASN A 114 10.36 -14.34 -13.00
C ASN A 114 11.02 -13.28 -12.12
N GLN A 115 12.35 -13.27 -12.09
CA GLN A 115 13.11 -12.39 -11.21
C GLN A 115 14.11 -11.55 -11.99
N MET A 116 14.26 -10.30 -11.56
CA MET A 116 15.27 -9.38 -12.07
C MET A 116 15.89 -8.58 -10.91
N SER A 117 17.14 -8.17 -11.06
CA SER A 117 17.69 -7.09 -10.26
C SER A 117 17.15 -5.73 -10.73
N THR A 118 17.25 -4.72 -9.87
CA THR A 118 16.92 -3.33 -10.23
C THR A 118 17.70 -2.87 -11.48
N GLN A 119 18.97 -3.28 -11.60
CA GLN A 119 19.79 -2.96 -12.77
C GLN A 119 19.29 -3.66 -14.03
N GLN A 120 18.91 -4.94 -13.96
CA GLN A 120 18.36 -5.67 -15.10
C GLN A 120 17.03 -5.06 -15.58
N LEU A 121 16.15 -4.67 -14.65
CA LEU A 121 14.92 -3.94 -14.97
C LEU A 121 15.22 -2.65 -15.75
N ASN A 122 16.14 -1.83 -15.25
CA ASN A 122 16.50 -0.56 -15.88
C ASN A 122 17.11 -0.77 -17.28
N THR A 123 18.01 -1.75 -17.43
CA THR A 123 18.61 -2.11 -18.72
C THR A 123 17.54 -2.59 -19.71
N PHE A 124 16.60 -3.43 -19.27
CA PHE A 124 15.50 -3.90 -20.11
C PHE A 124 14.63 -2.74 -20.59
N ASN A 125 14.20 -1.88 -19.66
CA ASN A 125 13.34 -0.73 -19.97
C ASN A 125 14.02 0.31 -20.87
N ALA A 126 15.35 0.43 -20.81
CA ALA A 126 16.13 1.30 -21.68
C ALA A 126 16.27 0.72 -23.10
N ALA A 127 16.37 -0.60 -23.25
CA ALA A 127 16.47 -1.26 -24.54
C ALA A 127 15.16 -1.27 -25.34
N ASN A 128 14.01 -1.14 -24.65
CA ASN A 128 12.66 -1.13 -25.26
C ASN A 128 12.36 -2.39 -26.09
N ASN A 129 12.89 -3.54 -25.67
CA ASN A 129 12.63 -4.84 -26.29
C ASN A 129 11.20 -5.32 -25.97
N PRO A 130 10.59 -6.15 -26.84
CA PRO A 130 9.33 -6.80 -26.51
C PRO A 130 9.39 -7.58 -25.20
N ILE A 131 8.30 -7.53 -24.42
CA ILE A 131 8.18 -8.35 -23.20
C ILE A 131 8.21 -9.83 -23.59
N PRO A 132 9.12 -10.66 -23.04
CA PRO A 132 9.17 -12.08 -23.35
C PRO A 132 7.86 -12.79 -22.99
N MET A 133 7.45 -13.75 -23.81
CA MET A 133 6.26 -14.55 -23.56
C MET A 133 6.34 -15.23 -22.18
N GLY A 134 5.29 -15.10 -21.38
CA GLY A 134 5.22 -15.67 -20.02
C GLY A 134 5.99 -14.88 -18.96
N GLN A 135 6.61 -13.74 -19.31
CA GLN A 135 7.35 -12.89 -18.36
C GLN A 135 6.65 -11.57 -18.05
N ASN A 136 5.35 -11.46 -18.29
CA ASN A 136 4.59 -10.22 -18.09
C ASN A 136 4.65 -9.67 -16.65
N THR A 137 4.98 -10.50 -15.66
CA THR A 137 5.28 -10.06 -14.28
C THR A 137 6.70 -10.43 -13.91
N VAL A 138 7.43 -9.49 -13.32
CA VAL A 138 8.75 -9.69 -12.75
C VAL A 138 8.79 -9.21 -11.30
N TYR A 139 9.45 -9.98 -10.44
CA TYR A 139 9.75 -9.62 -9.07
C TYR A 139 11.20 -9.13 -8.97
N ILE A 140 11.42 -8.03 -8.23
CA ILE A 140 12.76 -7.51 -8.04
C ILE A 140 13.42 -8.21 -6.86
N ASN A 141 14.42 -9.05 -7.14
CA ASN A 141 15.09 -9.87 -6.12
C ASN A 141 16.38 -9.24 -5.57
N ALA A 142 16.89 -8.17 -6.20
CA ALA A 142 18.11 -7.49 -5.77
C ALA A 142 18.15 -6.00 -6.15
N GLY A 143 18.85 -5.20 -5.33
CA GLY A 143 19.06 -3.76 -5.52
C GLY A 143 18.04 -2.88 -4.80
N PRO A 144 18.04 -1.56 -5.07
CA PRO A 144 17.21 -0.59 -4.33
C PRO A 144 15.69 -0.83 -4.39
N LEU A 145 15.20 -1.55 -5.41
CA LEU A 145 13.78 -1.86 -5.57
C LEU A 145 13.44 -3.30 -5.12
N GLN A 146 14.32 -3.96 -4.37
CA GLN A 146 14.10 -5.33 -3.92
C GLN A 146 12.76 -5.47 -3.17
N GLY A 147 12.00 -6.51 -3.52
CA GLY A 147 10.70 -6.82 -2.93
C GLY A 147 9.51 -6.23 -3.66
N LEU A 148 9.73 -5.40 -4.68
CA LEU A 148 8.66 -4.83 -5.51
C LEU A 148 8.35 -5.71 -6.73
N PHE A 149 7.15 -5.55 -7.26
CA PHE A 149 6.69 -6.22 -8.47
C PHE A 149 6.54 -5.23 -9.63
N PHE A 150 6.86 -5.68 -10.83
CA PHE A 150 6.71 -4.91 -12.07
C PHE A 150 5.97 -5.75 -13.12
N GLY A 151 5.15 -5.07 -13.92
CA GLY A 151 4.26 -5.64 -14.92
C GLY A 151 4.50 -5.02 -16.28
N GLY A 152 4.44 -5.82 -17.33
CA GLY A 152 4.74 -5.40 -18.69
C GLY A 152 3.79 -6.02 -19.72
N SER A 153 3.37 -5.22 -20.69
CA SER A 153 2.68 -5.69 -21.89
C SER A 153 2.99 -4.77 -23.07
N ALA A 154 2.80 -5.29 -24.29
CA ALA A 154 3.03 -4.51 -25.50
C ALA A 154 2.09 -3.29 -25.59
N THR A 155 0.83 -3.46 -25.18
CA THR A 155 -0.21 -2.43 -25.33
C THR A 155 -0.32 -1.53 -24.11
N ALA A 156 -0.49 -2.07 -22.90
CA ALA A 156 -0.77 -1.26 -21.72
C ALA A 156 0.46 -0.50 -21.18
N THR A 157 1.66 -1.03 -21.39
CA THR A 157 2.89 -0.45 -20.84
C THR A 157 3.95 -0.13 -21.89
N ASN A 158 3.59 -0.25 -23.18
CA ASN A 158 4.48 -0.02 -24.32
C ASN A 158 5.80 -0.80 -24.21
N ASN A 159 5.71 -2.11 -23.95
CA ASN A 159 6.85 -3.01 -23.78
C ASN A 159 7.83 -2.64 -22.65
N LYS A 160 7.40 -1.83 -21.67
CA LYS A 160 8.18 -1.51 -20.49
C LYS A 160 7.60 -2.20 -19.27
N TYR A 161 8.47 -2.69 -18.39
CA TYR A 161 8.06 -3.08 -17.06
C TYR A 161 7.81 -1.82 -16.24
N GLN A 162 6.57 -1.63 -15.81
CA GLN A 162 6.14 -0.56 -14.92
C GLN A 162 5.77 -1.14 -13.56
N PRO A 163 5.81 -0.36 -12.48
CA PRO A 163 5.48 -0.86 -11.15
C PRO A 163 4.07 -1.43 -11.11
N LEU A 164 3.91 -2.58 -10.47
CA LEU A 164 2.60 -3.15 -10.19
C LEU A 164 2.01 -2.46 -8.97
N ASN A 165 1.04 -1.59 -9.22
CA ASN A 165 0.31 -0.80 -8.26
C ASN A 165 -0.84 -1.58 -7.65
N MET A 166 -1.15 -1.32 -6.38
CA MET A 166 -2.28 -1.93 -5.69
C MET A 166 -3.60 -1.40 -6.26
N LEU A 167 -4.53 -2.32 -6.49
CA LEU A 167 -5.95 -2.05 -6.72
C LEU A 167 -6.76 -2.98 -5.81
N ASP A 168 -7.53 -2.43 -4.89
CA ASP A 168 -8.55 -3.19 -4.15
C ASP A 168 -9.94 -2.72 -4.55
N LEU A 169 -10.81 -3.67 -4.86
CA LEU A 169 -12.18 -3.45 -5.31
C LEU A 169 -13.16 -3.97 -4.25
N ASP A 170 -14.30 -3.32 -4.12
CA ASP A 170 -15.40 -3.85 -3.31
C ASP A 170 -15.99 -5.05 -4.04
N LEU A 171 -15.95 -6.23 -3.44
CA LEU A 171 -16.45 -7.46 -4.05
C LEU A 171 -17.94 -7.33 -4.38
N ALA A 172 -18.71 -6.63 -3.55
CA ALA A 172 -20.14 -6.40 -3.78
C ALA A 172 -20.40 -5.45 -4.96
N ASN A 173 -19.44 -4.59 -5.29
CA ASN A 173 -19.57 -3.54 -6.30
C ASN A 173 -18.52 -3.65 -7.42
N ILE A 174 -17.95 -4.85 -7.64
CA ILE A 174 -16.81 -5.07 -8.55
C ILE A 174 -17.13 -4.71 -10.01
N ASN A 175 -18.41 -4.78 -10.38
CA ASN A 175 -18.92 -4.42 -11.70
C ASN A 175 -19.34 -2.95 -11.80
N THR A 176 -18.98 -2.12 -10.82
CA THR A 176 -19.24 -0.68 -10.82
C THR A 176 -17.93 0.10 -10.84
N THR A 177 -18.02 1.40 -11.10
CA THR A 177 -16.88 2.33 -11.00
C THR A 177 -16.64 2.83 -9.57
N THR A 178 -17.52 2.44 -8.64
CA THR A 178 -17.50 2.91 -7.25
C THR A 178 -16.80 1.90 -6.35
N GLY A 179 -16.22 2.40 -5.25
CA GLY A 179 -15.64 1.54 -4.23
C GLY A 179 -14.29 0.93 -4.59
N ALA A 180 -13.66 1.35 -5.69
CA ALA A 180 -12.27 1.04 -6.01
C ALA A 180 -11.33 1.91 -5.15
N HIS A 181 -10.23 1.31 -4.69
CA HIS A 181 -9.08 2.04 -4.19
C HIS A 181 -7.85 1.57 -4.97
N TRP A 182 -7.07 2.53 -5.45
CA TRP A 182 -5.90 2.30 -6.27
C TRP A 182 -4.76 3.20 -5.81
N GLY A 183 -3.52 2.83 -6.08
CA GLY A 183 -2.42 3.74 -5.81
C GLY A 183 -1.04 3.13 -5.94
N HIS A 184 -0.35 3.05 -4.82
CA HIS A 184 1.10 2.85 -4.76
C HIS A 184 1.56 1.44 -5.16
N SER A 185 2.85 1.30 -5.45
CA SER A 185 3.47 0.07 -5.93
C SER A 185 3.53 -0.98 -4.83
N VAL A 186 3.09 -2.21 -5.15
CA VAL A 186 3.06 -3.33 -4.23
C VAL A 186 4.46 -3.82 -3.92
N ALA A 187 4.71 -4.06 -2.63
CA ALA A 187 5.94 -4.66 -2.14
C ALA A 187 5.64 -5.76 -1.12
N MET A 188 6.51 -6.76 -1.10
CA MET A 188 6.47 -7.86 -0.13
C MET A 188 6.65 -7.33 1.31
N PRO A 189 6.01 -7.96 2.31
CA PRO A 189 6.11 -7.56 3.72
C PRO A 189 7.54 -7.36 4.22
N GLN A 190 8.46 -8.22 3.82
CA GLN A 190 9.87 -8.15 4.21
C GLN A 190 10.52 -6.85 3.74
N SER A 191 10.26 -6.42 2.51
CA SER A 191 10.81 -5.16 1.96
C SER A 191 10.25 -3.94 2.69
N ILE A 192 8.95 -3.96 3.03
CA ILE A 192 8.32 -2.90 3.81
C ILE A 192 8.90 -2.81 5.22
N THR A 193 9.07 -3.95 5.88
CA THR A 193 9.70 -4.01 7.21
C THR A 193 11.13 -3.48 7.14
N SER A 194 11.94 -3.94 6.18
CA SER A 194 13.30 -3.43 5.99
C SER A 194 13.34 -1.92 5.68
N PHE A 195 12.38 -1.40 4.92
CA PHE A 195 12.25 0.03 4.67
C PHE A 195 11.99 0.80 5.97
N TYR A 196 11.01 0.37 6.78
CA TYR A 196 10.74 1.02 8.06
C TYR A 196 11.92 0.92 9.02
N GLU A 197 12.57 -0.24 9.15
CA GLU A 197 13.68 -0.39 10.10
C GLU A 197 14.91 0.41 9.67
N SER A 198 15.15 0.57 8.37
CA SER A 198 16.27 1.38 7.89
C SER A 198 16.02 2.88 7.97
N ARG A 199 14.79 3.35 7.74
CA ARG A 199 14.48 4.79 7.64
C ARG A 199 13.78 5.38 8.85
N PHE A 200 13.02 4.56 9.57
CA PHE A 200 12.20 4.96 10.73
C PHE A 200 12.26 3.88 11.84
N PRO A 201 13.45 3.59 12.42
CA PRO A 201 13.64 2.46 13.35
C PRO A 201 12.56 2.36 14.44
N GLY A 202 11.95 1.19 14.59
CA GLY A 202 10.89 0.92 15.59
C GLY A 202 9.50 1.49 15.27
N LEU A 203 9.31 2.26 14.19
CA LEU A 203 7.99 2.75 13.79
C LEU A 203 7.08 1.62 13.31
N MET A 204 7.63 0.60 12.63
CA MET A 204 6.87 -0.59 12.22
C MET A 204 6.33 -1.34 13.43
N THR A 205 7.17 -1.56 14.45
CA THR A 205 6.75 -2.21 15.71
C THR A 205 5.58 -1.48 16.36
N ALA A 206 5.63 -0.14 16.41
CA ALA A 206 4.55 0.67 16.98
C ALA A 206 3.27 0.61 16.13
N LEU A 207 3.37 0.65 14.79
CA LEU A 207 2.23 0.42 13.91
C LEU A 207 1.57 -0.94 14.18
N LEU A 208 2.35 -1.99 14.41
CA LEU A 208 1.83 -3.32 14.71
C LEU A 208 1.13 -3.44 16.07
N GLN A 209 1.27 -2.47 16.97
CA GLN A 209 0.51 -2.43 18.24
C GLN A 209 -0.92 -1.89 18.08
N ALA A 210 -1.28 -1.35 16.90
CA ALA A 210 -2.61 -0.78 16.69
C ALA A 210 -3.71 -1.87 16.74
N GLY A 211 -4.74 -1.65 17.54
CA GLY A 211 -5.78 -2.63 17.86
C GLY A 211 -5.36 -3.69 18.90
N GLN A 212 -4.11 -3.70 19.35
CA GLN A 212 -3.63 -4.53 20.47
C GLN A 212 -3.53 -3.73 21.77
N SER A 213 -3.09 -2.48 21.68
CA SER A 213 -3.04 -1.53 22.80
C SER A 213 -4.15 -0.47 22.72
N LYS A 214 -4.16 0.53 23.58
CA LYS A 214 -5.06 1.68 23.45
C LYS A 214 -4.46 2.67 22.44
N GLN A 215 -5.19 2.97 21.34
CA GLN A 215 -4.76 4.01 20.40
C GLN A 215 -5.40 5.34 20.79
N GLU A 216 -4.64 6.16 21.51
CA GLU A 216 -5.05 7.53 21.82
C GLU A 216 -3.92 8.52 21.56
N LEU A 217 -4.27 9.67 20.99
CA LEU A 217 -3.39 10.83 21.05
C LEU A 217 -3.66 11.54 22.38
N THR A 218 -2.62 11.65 23.21
CA THR A 218 -2.66 12.44 24.44
C THR A 218 -2.00 13.79 24.20
N ILE A 219 -2.80 14.85 24.21
CA ILE A 219 -2.33 16.23 24.11
C ILE A 219 -2.29 16.83 25.52
N PRO A 220 -1.10 17.09 26.10
CA PRO A 220 -1.02 17.81 27.36
C PRO A 220 -1.52 19.25 27.17
N LEU A 221 -2.29 19.76 28.13
CA LEU A 221 -2.81 21.13 28.16
C LEU A 221 -2.13 21.87 29.34
N PRO A 222 -0.95 22.48 29.13
CA PRO A 222 -0.12 23.00 30.21
C PRO A 222 -0.82 24.04 31.08
N SER A 223 -1.69 24.86 30.46
CA SER A 223 -2.45 25.92 31.13
C SER A 223 -3.50 25.40 32.12
N THR A 224 -3.89 24.13 32.03
CA THR A 224 -4.91 23.52 32.91
C THR A 224 -4.39 22.35 33.72
N GLY A 225 -3.16 21.89 33.46
CA GLY A 225 -2.60 20.67 34.05
C GLY A 225 -3.35 19.38 33.64
N ARG A 226 -4.24 19.46 32.65
CA ARG A 226 -5.03 18.33 32.13
C ARG A 226 -4.43 17.82 30.82
N SER A 227 -4.90 16.67 30.35
CA SER A 227 -4.63 16.18 29.01
C SER A 227 -5.94 15.95 28.26
N LEU A 228 -5.95 16.29 26.97
CA LEU A 228 -6.98 15.87 26.03
C LEU A 228 -6.57 14.52 25.44
N SER A 229 -7.41 13.50 25.59
CA SER A 229 -7.25 12.22 24.92
C SER A 229 -8.19 12.13 23.73
N ILE A 230 -7.64 11.83 22.55
CA ILE A 230 -8.39 11.59 21.32
C ILE A 230 -8.23 10.12 20.94
N PRO A 231 -9.26 9.28 21.11
CA PRO A 231 -9.21 7.89 20.68
C PRO A 231 -9.20 7.81 19.15
N ILE A 232 -8.26 7.04 18.61
CA ILE A 232 -8.17 6.77 17.18
C ILE A 232 -9.19 5.69 16.82
N ARG A 233 -9.98 5.94 15.77
CA ARG A 233 -11.03 5.05 15.27
C ARG A 233 -10.75 4.65 13.84
N SER A 234 -11.26 3.48 13.45
CA SER A 234 -11.23 3.06 12.06
C SER A 234 -12.13 3.94 11.20
N ASN A 235 -11.80 4.04 9.91
CA ASN A 235 -12.54 4.77 8.88
C ASN A 235 -12.72 6.28 9.16
N VAL A 236 -11.85 6.86 10.00
CA VAL A 236 -11.76 8.30 10.26
C VAL A 236 -10.36 8.78 9.87
N GLN A 237 -10.31 9.93 9.20
CA GLN A 237 -9.06 10.58 8.82
C GLN A 237 -8.63 11.55 9.93
N TYR A 238 -7.37 11.49 10.33
CA TYR A 238 -6.82 12.31 11.41
C TYR A 238 -5.60 13.09 10.94
N PHE A 239 -5.47 14.33 11.40
CA PHE A 239 -4.29 15.18 11.17
C PHE A 239 -3.96 15.36 9.66
N PRO A 240 -4.91 15.89 8.86
CA PRO A 240 -4.65 16.25 7.48
C PRO A 240 -3.52 17.28 7.38
N ARG A 241 -2.84 17.31 6.23
CA ARG A 241 -1.70 18.21 5.97
C ARG A 241 -2.06 19.69 6.18
N THR A 242 -3.32 20.06 5.99
CA THR A 242 -3.82 21.43 6.22
C THR A 242 -3.76 21.89 7.68
N MET A 243 -3.48 20.99 8.64
CA MET A 243 -3.25 21.33 10.05
C MET A 243 -1.79 21.69 10.36
N PHE A 244 -0.89 21.61 9.38
CA PHE A 244 0.55 21.80 9.57
C PHE A 244 1.10 22.80 8.55
N ASP A 245 2.18 23.48 8.90
CA ASP A 245 2.84 24.44 8.01
C ASP A 245 3.56 23.72 6.87
N SER A 246 3.95 22.46 7.08
CA SER A 246 4.66 21.66 6.07
C SER A 246 4.35 20.17 6.12
N SER A 247 4.65 19.46 5.02
CA SER A 247 4.57 18.00 4.99
C SER A 247 5.56 17.33 5.94
N ALA A 248 6.72 17.95 6.19
CA ALA A 248 7.72 17.43 7.11
C ALA A 248 7.26 17.53 8.57
N GLU A 249 6.57 18.63 8.91
CA GLU A 249 5.97 18.80 10.23
C GLU A 249 4.86 17.77 10.47
N GLN A 250 3.95 17.56 9.50
CA GLN A 250 2.94 16.50 9.57
C GLN A 250 3.60 15.13 9.81
N GLN A 251 4.65 14.82 9.05
CA GLN A 251 5.36 13.55 9.18
C GLN A 251 5.96 13.37 10.57
N SER A 252 6.66 14.38 11.09
CA SER A 252 7.26 14.35 12.42
C SER A 252 6.21 14.16 13.52
N PHE A 253 5.10 14.89 13.43
CA PHE A 253 3.98 14.76 14.35
C PHE A 253 3.41 13.33 14.34
N LEU A 254 3.11 12.80 13.15
CA LEU A 254 2.53 11.47 12.99
C LEU A 254 3.50 10.38 13.46
N MET A 255 4.81 10.55 13.24
CA MET A 255 5.82 9.63 13.75
C MET A 255 5.80 9.56 15.29
N THR A 256 5.75 10.70 15.98
CA THR A 256 5.65 10.75 17.43
C THR A 256 4.36 10.12 17.94
N MET A 257 3.23 10.45 17.32
CA MET A 257 1.94 9.87 17.68
C MET A 257 1.92 8.35 17.51
N ILE A 258 2.38 7.83 16.36
CA ILE A 258 2.38 6.38 16.10
C ILE A 258 3.27 5.66 17.11
N ARG A 259 4.42 6.24 17.48
CA ARG A 259 5.31 5.66 18.50
C ARG A 259 4.70 5.61 19.90
N SER A 260 3.64 6.37 20.18
CA SER A 260 2.91 6.28 21.45
C SER A 260 1.85 5.18 21.47
N PHE A 261 1.72 4.37 20.43
CA PHE A 261 0.90 3.16 20.46
C PHE A 261 1.63 2.12 21.32
N SER A 262 1.43 2.20 22.63
CA SER A 262 2.00 1.32 23.67
C SER A 262 0.90 0.58 24.39
#